data_AF-A0A1M6P6W3-F1
#
_entry.id   AF-A0A1M6P6W3-F1
#
_cell.length_a   1.000
_cell.length_b   1.000
_cell.length_c   1.000
_cell.angle_alpha   90.00
_cell.angle_beta   90.00
_cell.angle_gamma   90.00
#
_symmetry.space_group_name_H-M   'P 1'
#
loop_
_entity.id
_entity.type
_entity.pdbx_description
1 polymer ?
#
loop_
_entity_poly.entity_id
_entity_poly.type
_entity_poly.pdbx_seq_one_letter_code
_entity_poly.pdbx_strand_id
1 'polypeptide(L)' 'MDAMLPRMMEAAGVTEELKARDPMRWVGLMNTLKAQAEEIIQDELIYN' A
#
# COMPACT_ATOMS: atom_id res chain seq x y z
N MET A 1 -7.21 3.48 -8.75
CA MET A 1 -6.08 3.73 -7.82
C MET A 1 -6.54 4.34 -6.49
N ASP A 2 -7.38 5.39 -6.49
CA ASP A 2 -7.72 6.18 -5.28
C ASP A 2 -8.39 5.42 -4.10
N ALA A 3 -9.14 4.33 -4.34
CA ALA A 3 -9.81 3.61 -3.26
C ALA A 3 -9.06 2.36 -2.75
N MET A 4 -8.08 1.85 -3.50
CA MET A 4 -7.42 0.58 -3.19
C MET A 4 -6.31 0.79 -2.15
N LEU A 5 -5.44 1.77 -2.37
CA LEU A 5 -4.31 2.02 -1.47
C LEU A 5 -4.75 2.38 -0.04
N PRO A 6 -5.77 3.25 0.20
CA PRO A 6 -6.23 3.52 1.56
C PRO A 6 -6.74 2.28 2.30
N ARG A 7 -7.46 1.38 1.61
CA ARG A 7 -7.95 0.12 2.22
C ARG A 7 -6.82 -0.84 2.55
N MET A 8 -5.82 -0.92 1.68
CA MET A 8 -4.64 -1.76 1.91
C MET A 8 -3.80 -1.22 3.07
N MET A 9 -3.67 0.10 3.19
CA MET A 9 -3.00 0.74 4.32
C MET A 9 -3.71 0.44 5.65
N GLU A 10 -5.03 0.53 5.68
CA GLU A 10 -5.84 0.17 6.85
C GLU A 10 -5.63 -1.31 7.24
N ALA A 11 -5.74 -2.23 6.27
CA ALA A 11 -5.56 -3.66 6.51
C ALA A 11 -4.14 -4.02 6.99
N ALA A 12 -3.12 -3.32 6.51
CA ALA A 12 -1.72 -3.53 6.89
C ALA A 12 -1.31 -2.77 8.17
N GLY A 13 -2.20 -1.98 8.77
CA GLY A 13 -1.90 -1.18 9.96
C GLY A 13 -0.87 -0.08 9.70
N VAL A 14 -0.85 0.48 8.49
CA VAL A 14 0.02 1.60 8.14
C VAL A 14 -0.59 2.90 8.68
N THR A 15 -0.16 3.29 9.88
CA THR A 15 -0.67 4.48 10.57
C THR A 15 0.41 5.54 10.81
N GLU A 16 0.00 6.76 11.15
CA GLU A 16 0.97 7.82 11.51
C GLU A 16 1.67 7.52 12.85
N GLU A 17 1.04 6.78 13.77
CA GLU A 17 1.71 6.29 14.99
C GLU A 17 2.83 5.30 14.65
N LEU A 18 2.60 4.41 13.68
CA LEU A 18 3.65 3.51 13.19
C LEU A 18 4.80 4.32 12.57
N LYS A 19 4.49 5.34 11.77
CA LYS A 19 5.48 6.22 11.16
C LYS A 19 6.33 6.94 12.21
N ALA A 20 5.73 7.41 13.30
CA ALA A 20 6.43 8.09 14.38
C ALA A 20 7.33 7.14 15.19
N ARG A 21 6.88 5.89 15.42
CA ARG A 21 7.61 4.89 16.20
C ARG A 21 8.70 4.18 15.40
N ASP A 22 8.44 3.85 14.13
CA ASP A 22 9.32 3.09 13.24
C ASP A 22 9.16 3.55 11.78
N PRO A 23 9.83 4.65 11.41
CA PRO A 23 9.73 5.23 10.07
C PRO A 23 10.15 4.28 8.95
N MET A 24 11.17 3.44 9.19
CA MET A 24 11.69 2.53 8.16
C MET A 24 10.70 1.41 7.87
N ARG A 25 10.06 0.85 8.90
CA ARG A 25 8.98 -0.10 8.71
C ARG A 25 7.78 0.52 8.00
N TRP A 26 7.42 1.75 8.35
CA TRP A 26 6.34 2.46 7.66
C TRP A 26 6.63 2.64 6.16
N VAL A 27 7.84 3.10 5.81
CA VAL A 27 8.26 3.25 4.40
C VAL A 27 8.26 1.91 3.68
N GLY A 28 8.78 0.85 4.30
CA GLY A 28 8.77 -0.50 3.74
C GLY A 28 7.37 -0.97 3.39
N LEU A 29 6.42 -0.84 4.34
CA LEU A 29 5.02 -1.20 4.12
C LEU A 29 4.39 -0.34 3.01
N MET A 30 4.57 0.97 3.04
CA MET A 30 4.04 1.86 1.99
C MET A 30 4.54 1.49 0.59
N ASN A 31 5.82 1.15 0.46
CA ASN A 31 6.38 0.75 -0.82
C ASN A 31 5.80 -0.59 -1.30
N THR A 32 5.65 -1.57 -0.40
CA THR A 32 5.02 -2.85 -0.73
C THR A 32 3.57 -2.67 -1.18
N LEU A 33 2.77 -1.89 -0.44
CA LEU A 33 1.38 -1.66 -0.78
C LEU A 33 1.21 -0.94 -2.11
N LYS A 34 2.09 0.03 -2.40
CA LYS A 34 2.09 0.74 -3.68
C LYS A 34 2.41 -0.21 -4.84
N ALA A 35 3.46 -1.02 -4.72
CA ALA A 35 3.84 -2.00 -5.74
C ALA A 35 2.70 -3.02 -5.99
N GLN A 36 2.06 -3.51 -4.93
CA GLN A 36 0.95 -4.45 -5.06
C GLN A 36 -0.27 -3.80 -5.72
N ALA A 37 -0.58 -2.54 -5.42
CA ALA A 37 -1.68 -1.82 -6.09
C ALA A 37 -1.38 -1.59 -7.59
N GLU A 38 -0.13 -1.30 -7.94
CA GLU A 38 0.31 -1.17 -9.34
C GLU A 38 0.22 -2.51 -10.07
N GLU A 39 0.64 -3.62 -9.45
CA GLU A 39 0.53 -4.97 -10.01
C GLU A 39 -0.92 -5.37 -10.28
N ILE A 40 -1.83 -5.15 -9.33
CA ILE A 40 -3.27 -5.45 -9.53
C ILE A 40 -3.84 -4.66 -10.70
N ILE A 41 -3.54 -3.36 -10.79
CA ILE A 41 -4.01 -2.53 -11.90
C ILE A 41 -3.43 -3.00 -13.23
N GLN A 42 -2.15 -3.36 -13.25
CA GLN A 42 -1.52 -3.87 -14.46
C GLN A 42 -2.13 -5.19 -14.92
N ASP A 43 -2.41 -6.11 -13.99
CA ASP A 43 -3.10 -7.37 -14.26
C ASP A 43 -4.51 -7.12 -14.80
N GLU A 44 -5.27 -6.23 -14.16
CA GLU A 44 -6.60 -5.82 -14.62
C GLU A 44 -6.55 -5.22 -16.03
N LEU A 45 -5.55 -4.41 -16.38
CA LEU A 45 -5.42 -3.80 -17.71
C LEU A 45 -4.99 -4.77 -18.82
N ILE A 46 -4.28 -5.85 -18.46
CA ILE A 46 -3.80 -6.85 -19.43
C ILE A 46 -4.85 -7.92 -19.68
N TYR A 47 -5.60 -8.32 -18.64
CA TYR A 47 -6.47 -9.48 -18.68
C TYR A 47 -7.98 -9.18 -18.62
N ASN A 48 -8.41 -7.93 -18.37
CA ASN A 48 -9.79 -7.48 -18.59
C ASN A 48 -9.91 -6.56 -19.82
#